data_AF-A0A0S8DFN2-F1
#
_entry.id   AF-A0A0S8DFN2-F1
#
_cell.length_a   1.000
_cell.length_b   1.000
_cell.length_c   1.000
_cell.angle_alpha   90.00
_cell.angle_beta   90.00
_cell.angle_gamma   90.00
#
_symmetry.space_group_name_H-M   'P 1'
#
loop_
_entity.id
_entity.type
_entity.pdbx_description
1 polymer ?
#
loop_
_entity_poly.entity_id
_entity_poly.type
_entity_poly.pdbx_seq_one_letter_code
_entity_poly.pdbx_strand_id
1 'polypeptide(L)'
;MTSESIACLKEHRPISDEQIDQLIAQGCTCDDWSKVLVAPGFRAETVRSTRFSGEVKLGVFEKQVSFFGGVSAPTGISNATIHNCTVGDNVYVSRVRNYIANYVIEDDAVIDNIDLLAVEGESSFGNGLEVAVVNEAGGREIPIYDQLSAQTAYVLAFYRHRPAVIEDLRKMIADYAASVTRSAGLVGKGARVINCRIIKNVKVGPAAVVEAVNKLDDGSINSCPEDPVYIGPGVFAEHFIACSGSKITDGTIIYKCFIGQGTVLSRQYSAENSVFFANCGGFHGEACAVFAG
;
A
#
# COMPACT_ATOMS: atom_id res chain seq x y z
N MET A 1 18.48 -8.42 6.37
CA MET A 1 18.67 -8.85 4.97
C MET A 1 18.72 -7.59 4.13
N THR A 2 19.76 -7.51 3.31
CA THR A 2 20.31 -6.32 2.69
C THR A 2 19.33 -5.62 1.76
N SER A 3 19.46 -4.30 1.71
CA SER A 3 18.70 -3.28 0.99
C SER A 3 18.84 -3.34 -0.54
N GLU A 4 18.85 -4.53 -1.14
CA GLU A 4 18.99 -4.76 -2.58
C GLU A 4 17.86 -5.66 -3.09
N SER A 5 16.63 -5.16 -3.01
CA SER A 5 15.49 -5.75 -3.75
C SER A 5 14.61 -4.67 -4.37
N ILE A 6 15.23 -3.54 -4.76
CA ILE A 6 14.56 -2.51 -5.56
C ILE A 6 14.80 -2.88 -7.02
N ALA A 7 13.75 -3.44 -7.63
CA ALA A 7 13.55 -3.63 -9.07
C ALA A 7 14.68 -4.34 -9.82
N CYS A 8 14.37 -5.49 -10.42
CA CYS A 8 15.10 -5.99 -11.58
C CYS A 8 15.20 -4.82 -12.59
N LEU A 9 16.39 -4.20 -12.70
CA LEU A 9 16.68 -3.11 -13.64
C LEU A 9 16.65 -3.71 -15.06
N LYS A 10 15.45 -3.99 -15.55
CA LYS A 10 15.23 -4.08 -16.98
C LYS A 10 15.62 -2.72 -17.55
N GLU A 11 16.52 -2.72 -18.51
CA GLU A 11 16.90 -1.50 -19.23
C GLU A 11 15.64 -0.92 -19.88
N HIS A 12 15.13 0.17 -19.34
CA HIS A 12 14.01 0.88 -19.94
C HIS A 12 14.56 1.78 -21.03
N ARG A 13 13.95 1.72 -22.21
CA ARG A 13 14.29 2.57 -23.34
C ARG A 13 13.22 3.65 -23.57
N PRO A 14 13.56 4.76 -24.22
CA PRO A 14 12.55 5.68 -24.73
C PRO A 14 11.57 4.95 -25.66
N ILE A 15 10.31 5.39 -25.62
CA ILE A 15 9.29 4.94 -26.55
C ILE A 15 9.65 5.39 -27.98
N SER A 16 9.41 4.53 -28.99
CA SER A 16 9.68 4.90 -30.39
C SER A 16 8.53 5.69 -31.00
N ASP A 17 8.80 6.40 -32.09
CA ASP A 17 7.79 7.21 -32.79
C ASP A 17 6.59 6.34 -33.25
N GLU A 18 6.83 5.12 -33.74
CA GLU A 18 5.73 4.23 -34.13
C GLU A 18 4.88 3.80 -32.92
N GLN A 19 5.50 3.61 -31.76
CA GLN A 19 4.79 3.29 -30.53
C GLN A 19 3.98 4.50 -30.03
N ILE A 20 4.52 5.72 -30.15
CA ILE A 20 3.81 6.96 -29.82
C ILE A 20 2.57 7.11 -30.70
N ASP A 21 2.71 6.98 -32.03
CA ASP A 21 1.60 7.10 -32.98
C ASP A 21 0.50 6.07 -32.66
N GLN A 22 0.88 4.84 -32.34
CA GLN A 22 -0.05 3.79 -31.92
C GLN A 22 -0.77 4.13 -30.61
N LEU A 23 -0.09 4.73 -29.64
CA LEU A 23 -0.73 5.17 -28.39
C LEU A 23 -1.71 6.33 -28.63
N ILE A 24 -1.34 7.32 -29.45
CA ILE A 24 -2.20 8.44 -29.81
C ILE A 24 -3.46 7.94 -30.54
N ALA A 25 -3.32 7.00 -31.48
CA ALA A 25 -4.43 6.40 -32.20
C ALA A 25 -5.41 5.64 -31.26
N GLN A 26 -4.91 5.12 -30.13
CA GLN A 26 -5.72 4.46 -29.09
C GLN A 26 -6.31 5.44 -28.07
N GLY A 27 -6.20 6.75 -28.31
CA GLY A 27 -6.72 7.80 -27.46
C GLY A 27 -5.85 8.11 -26.24
N CYS A 28 -4.59 7.69 -26.23
CA CYS A 28 -3.67 8.09 -25.16
C CYS A 28 -3.13 9.50 -25.39
N THR A 29 -2.86 10.19 -24.29
CA THR A 29 -2.32 11.54 -24.28
C THR A 29 -1.13 11.60 -23.33
N CYS A 30 -0.15 12.45 -23.63
CA CYS A 30 1.00 12.67 -22.76
C CYS A 30 1.44 14.12 -22.84
N ASP A 31 1.87 14.69 -21.71
CA ASP A 31 2.42 16.04 -21.68
C ASP A 31 3.82 16.09 -22.33
N ASP A 32 4.61 15.02 -22.19
CA ASP A 32 5.96 14.88 -22.75
C ASP A 32 6.34 13.40 -22.90
N TRP A 33 6.28 12.88 -24.12
CA TRP A 33 6.60 11.48 -24.43
C TRP A 33 8.05 11.10 -24.13
N SER A 34 8.98 12.06 -24.06
CA SER A 34 10.39 11.78 -23.74
C SER A 34 10.59 11.26 -22.31
N LYS A 35 9.62 11.52 -21.42
CA LYS A 35 9.60 11.06 -20.03
C LYS A 35 8.91 9.70 -19.85
N VAL A 36 8.43 9.11 -20.94
CA VAL A 36 7.82 7.78 -20.95
C VAL A 36 8.85 6.77 -21.43
N LEU A 37 9.25 5.87 -20.52
CA LEU A 37 10.20 4.80 -20.80
C LEU A 37 9.50 3.45 -20.76
N VAL A 38 9.92 2.54 -21.63
CA VAL A 38 9.29 1.24 -21.82
C VAL A 38 10.31 0.12 -21.76
N ALA A 39 9.91 -1.03 -21.21
CA ALA A 39 10.73 -2.24 -21.19
C ALA A 39 10.93 -2.82 -22.61
N PRO A 40 12.02 -3.58 -22.85
CA PRO A 40 12.21 -4.30 -24.10
C PRO A 40 11.07 -5.31 -24.31
N GLY A 41 10.40 -5.26 -25.47
CA GLY A 41 9.23 -6.08 -25.76
C GLY A 41 7.87 -5.42 -25.44
N PHE A 42 7.86 -4.18 -24.96
CA PHE A 42 6.61 -3.44 -24.75
C PHE A 42 5.77 -3.30 -26.04
N ARG A 43 4.48 -3.65 -25.94
CA ARG A 43 3.49 -3.56 -27.03
C ARG A 43 2.50 -2.43 -26.74
N ALA A 44 2.53 -1.39 -27.54
CA ALA A 44 1.65 -0.21 -27.38
C ALA A 44 0.15 -0.55 -27.43
N GLU A 45 -0.24 -1.63 -28.11
CA GLU A 45 -1.62 -2.13 -28.25
C GLU A 45 -2.34 -2.47 -26.92
N THR A 46 -1.54 -2.67 -25.88
CA THR A 46 -1.98 -3.05 -24.53
C THR A 46 -2.35 -1.84 -23.67
N VAL A 47 -2.11 -0.63 -24.18
CA VAL A 47 -2.40 0.63 -23.50
C VAL A 47 -3.43 1.43 -24.31
N ARG A 48 -4.53 1.83 -23.68
CA ARG A 48 -5.66 2.50 -24.36
C ARG A 48 -6.23 3.63 -23.52
N SER A 49 -6.63 4.72 -24.17
CA SER A 49 -7.34 5.85 -23.55
C SER A 49 -6.74 6.29 -22.21
N THR A 50 -5.41 6.42 -22.17
CA THR A 50 -4.66 6.70 -20.94
C THR A 50 -3.93 8.03 -21.05
N ARG A 51 -4.02 8.86 -20.01
CA ARG A 51 -3.25 10.10 -19.88
C ARG A 51 -1.99 9.86 -19.04
N PHE A 52 -0.84 10.15 -19.61
CA PHE A 52 0.46 10.09 -18.94
C PHE A 52 0.95 11.50 -18.60
N SER A 53 1.58 11.65 -17.43
CA SER A 53 2.22 12.89 -17.03
C SER A 53 3.40 12.61 -16.09
N GLY A 54 4.39 13.51 -16.09
CA GLY A 54 5.61 13.30 -15.30
C GLY A 54 6.46 12.14 -15.82
N GLU A 55 7.19 11.47 -14.92
CA GLU A 55 8.06 10.34 -15.28
C GLU A 55 7.28 9.01 -15.23
N VAL A 56 7.19 8.32 -16.36
CA VAL A 56 6.44 7.05 -16.42
C VAL A 56 7.33 5.95 -16.97
N LYS A 57 7.36 4.81 -16.29
CA LYS A 57 8.04 3.58 -16.73
C LYS A 57 7.02 2.46 -16.90
N LEU A 58 7.04 1.78 -18.04
CA LEU A 58 6.08 0.72 -18.36
C LEU A 58 6.79 -0.62 -18.64
N GLY A 59 6.33 -1.69 -17.99
CA GLY A 59 6.75 -3.07 -18.22
C GLY A 59 6.09 -3.71 -19.44
N VAL A 60 6.19 -5.04 -19.52
CA VAL A 60 5.63 -5.85 -20.62
C VAL A 60 4.30 -6.49 -20.20
N PHE A 61 3.27 -6.41 -21.05
CA PHE A 61 1.91 -6.87 -20.76
C PHE A 61 1.50 -8.02 -21.70
N GLU A 62 1.60 -9.27 -21.21
CA GLU A 62 1.40 -10.47 -22.04
C GLU A 62 0.41 -11.48 -21.43
N LYS A 63 0.10 -11.36 -20.14
CA LYS A 63 -0.78 -12.29 -19.43
C LYS A 63 -2.25 -11.89 -19.51
N GLN A 64 -3.09 -12.75 -18.94
CA GLN A 64 -4.49 -12.44 -18.63
C GLN A 64 -4.71 -12.50 -17.12
N VAL A 65 -5.61 -11.65 -16.64
CA VAL A 65 -6.08 -11.61 -15.26
C VAL A 65 -7.50 -12.16 -15.21
N SER A 66 -7.78 -13.00 -14.22
CA SER A 66 -9.10 -13.57 -13.94
C SER A 66 -9.85 -12.77 -12.88
N PHE A 67 -11.12 -12.51 -13.14
CA PHE A 67 -12.07 -11.87 -12.24
C PHE A 67 -13.19 -12.84 -11.84
N PHE A 68 -14.00 -12.42 -10.86
CA PHE A 68 -15.18 -13.18 -10.45
C PHE A 68 -16.13 -13.43 -11.63
N GLY A 69 -16.82 -14.56 -11.61
CA GLY A 69 -17.74 -14.96 -12.67
C GLY A 69 -17.07 -15.53 -13.93
N GLY A 70 -15.78 -15.87 -13.86
CA GLY A 70 -15.05 -16.46 -14.99
C GLY A 70 -14.67 -15.46 -16.07
N VAL A 71 -14.81 -14.16 -15.80
CA VAL A 71 -14.38 -13.09 -16.71
C VAL A 71 -12.85 -13.03 -16.71
N SER A 72 -12.23 -13.01 -17.88
CA SER A 72 -10.81 -12.73 -18.03
C SER A 72 -10.59 -11.47 -18.86
N ALA A 73 -9.52 -10.75 -18.57
CA ALA A 73 -9.09 -9.60 -19.35
C ALA A 73 -7.56 -9.64 -19.56
N PRO A 74 -7.05 -9.15 -20.69
CA PRO A 74 -5.61 -9.02 -20.90
C PRO A 74 -5.03 -7.99 -19.93
N THR A 75 -3.79 -8.22 -19.50
CA THR A 75 -3.01 -7.22 -18.77
C THR A 75 -2.73 -6.01 -19.65
N GLY A 76 -2.49 -4.85 -19.03
CA GLY A 76 -2.33 -3.58 -19.72
C GLY A 76 -3.02 -2.44 -18.99
N ILE A 77 -3.00 -1.26 -19.59
CA ILE A 77 -3.51 -0.03 -18.99
C ILE A 77 -4.64 0.51 -19.86
N SER A 78 -5.82 0.71 -19.27
CA SER A 78 -7.00 1.15 -20.02
C SER A 78 -7.83 2.16 -19.25
N ASN A 79 -8.20 3.28 -19.89
CA ASN A 79 -9.04 4.32 -19.30
C ASN A 79 -8.49 4.82 -17.95
N ALA A 80 -7.29 5.41 -17.97
CA ALA A 80 -6.60 5.79 -16.74
C ALA A 80 -5.81 7.10 -16.85
N THR A 81 -5.54 7.74 -15.71
CA THR A 81 -4.59 8.86 -15.60
C THR A 81 -3.44 8.43 -14.68
N ILE A 82 -2.22 8.49 -15.21
CA ILE A 82 -1.01 8.03 -14.52
C ILE A 82 -0.01 9.19 -14.44
N HIS A 83 0.50 9.45 -13.24
CA HIS A 83 1.44 10.52 -12.95
C HIS A 83 2.64 9.99 -12.14
N ASN A 84 3.88 10.20 -12.60
CA ASN A 84 5.08 9.80 -11.85
C ASN A 84 5.03 8.34 -11.33
N CYS A 85 4.83 7.38 -12.23
CA CYS A 85 4.66 5.97 -11.84
C CYS A 85 5.61 5.04 -12.57
N THR A 86 6.06 4.00 -11.86
CA THR A 86 6.72 2.84 -12.47
C THR A 86 5.73 1.68 -12.43
N VAL A 87 5.40 1.12 -13.59
CA VAL A 87 4.47 0.01 -13.76
C VAL A 87 5.25 -1.21 -14.23
N GLY A 88 5.23 -2.28 -13.43
CA GLY A 88 5.89 -3.55 -13.72
C GLY A 88 5.23 -4.37 -14.84
N ASP A 89 5.68 -5.60 -15.00
CA ASP A 89 5.16 -6.50 -16.01
C ASP A 89 3.78 -7.04 -15.64
N ASN A 90 2.95 -7.30 -16.65
CA ASN A 90 1.66 -7.98 -16.50
C ASN A 90 0.73 -7.33 -15.48
N VAL A 91 0.92 -6.04 -15.23
CA VAL A 91 0.00 -5.26 -14.42
C VAL A 91 -1.29 -5.06 -15.19
N TYR A 92 -2.42 -5.21 -14.51
CA TYR A 92 -3.72 -4.81 -15.01
C TYR A 92 -4.13 -3.50 -14.35
N VAL A 93 -4.27 -2.44 -15.13
CA VAL A 93 -4.84 -1.16 -14.69
C VAL A 93 -6.04 -0.84 -15.59
N SER A 94 -7.23 -0.76 -15.00
CA SER A 94 -8.41 -0.41 -15.78
C SER A 94 -9.36 0.52 -15.06
N ARG A 95 -9.98 1.42 -15.84
CA ARG A 95 -11.09 2.28 -15.41
C ARG A 95 -10.76 3.16 -14.20
N VAL A 96 -9.53 3.66 -14.13
CA VAL A 96 -9.10 4.59 -13.06
C VAL A 96 -9.89 5.88 -13.21
N ARG A 97 -10.80 6.13 -12.28
CA ARG A 97 -11.48 7.41 -12.09
C ARG A 97 -10.52 8.30 -11.28
N ASN A 98 -10.42 9.59 -11.60
CA ASN A 98 -9.37 10.48 -11.07
C ASN A 98 -7.94 10.13 -11.56
N TYR A 99 -6.98 9.76 -10.70
CA TYR A 99 -5.60 9.45 -11.11
C TYR A 99 -4.86 8.50 -10.16
N ILE A 100 -3.75 7.95 -10.65
CA ILE A 100 -2.70 7.31 -9.85
C ILE A 100 -1.46 8.19 -9.88
N ALA A 101 -0.90 8.53 -8.71
CA ALA A 101 0.28 9.42 -8.63
C ALA A 101 1.35 8.93 -7.65
N ASN A 102 2.61 9.00 -8.07
CA ASN A 102 3.78 8.71 -7.21
C ASN A 102 3.77 7.27 -6.65
N TYR A 103 3.63 6.27 -7.52
CA TYR A 103 3.65 4.85 -7.14
C TYR A 103 4.63 4.02 -7.96
N VAL A 104 5.24 3.05 -7.29
CA VAL A 104 5.85 1.88 -7.90
C VAL A 104 4.83 0.74 -7.80
N ILE A 105 4.35 0.27 -8.95
CA ILE A 105 3.43 -0.85 -9.07
C ILE A 105 4.23 -2.03 -9.61
N GLU A 106 4.41 -3.06 -8.79
CA GLU A 106 5.20 -4.24 -9.15
C GLU A 106 4.42 -5.22 -10.04
N ASP A 107 5.12 -6.25 -10.51
CA ASP A 107 4.61 -7.22 -11.47
C ASP A 107 3.32 -7.91 -11.01
N ASP A 108 2.49 -8.29 -11.98
CA ASP A 108 1.25 -9.07 -11.78
C ASP A 108 0.20 -8.37 -10.88
N ALA A 109 0.41 -7.09 -10.50
CA ALA A 109 -0.53 -6.34 -9.70
C ALA A 109 -1.82 -6.03 -10.48
N VAL A 110 -2.93 -5.94 -9.75
CA VAL A 110 -4.26 -5.68 -10.32
C VAL A 110 -4.83 -4.43 -9.67
N ILE A 111 -5.07 -3.39 -10.47
CA ILE A 111 -5.71 -2.15 -10.06
C ILE A 111 -6.95 -1.95 -10.93
N ASP A 112 -8.14 -2.03 -10.32
CA ASP A 112 -9.40 -1.87 -11.05
C ASP A 112 -10.32 -0.84 -10.39
N ASN A 113 -10.73 0.17 -11.16
CA ASN A 113 -11.79 1.13 -10.87
C ASN A 113 -11.60 2.00 -9.59
N ILE A 114 -10.46 2.69 -9.50
CA ILE A 114 -10.02 3.51 -8.35
C ILE A 114 -10.45 4.98 -8.47
N ASP A 115 -10.46 5.76 -7.38
CA ASP A 115 -10.89 7.16 -7.28
C ASP A 115 -10.34 7.80 -5.96
N LEU A 116 -9.14 7.52 -5.44
CA LEU A 116 -7.84 8.04 -5.85
C LEU A 116 -6.74 7.23 -5.12
N LEU A 117 -5.60 6.98 -5.78
CA LEU A 117 -4.45 6.30 -5.20
C LEU A 117 -3.20 7.15 -5.47
N ALA A 118 -2.73 7.87 -4.46
CA ALA A 118 -1.60 8.80 -4.60
C ALA A 118 -0.68 8.79 -3.36
N VAL A 119 0.55 9.26 -3.53
CA VAL A 119 1.42 9.67 -2.41
C VAL A 119 1.67 11.17 -2.52
N GLU A 120 1.61 11.86 -1.40
CA GLU A 120 1.82 13.30 -1.32
C GLU A 120 2.94 13.61 -0.33
N GLY A 121 3.93 14.37 -0.78
CA GLY A 121 5.11 14.70 0.01
C GLY A 121 5.97 13.47 0.30
N GLU A 122 6.60 13.46 1.47
CA GLU A 122 7.29 12.30 2.01
C GLU A 122 6.44 11.66 3.11
N SER A 123 6.36 10.33 3.13
CA SER A 123 5.67 9.57 4.17
C SER A 123 6.47 8.34 4.57
N SER A 124 6.42 8.01 5.87
CA SER A 124 6.91 6.75 6.44
C SER A 124 5.82 5.67 6.50
N PHE A 125 4.65 5.92 5.91
CA PHE A 125 3.54 4.98 5.80
C PHE A 125 3.09 4.47 7.18
N GLY A 126 2.87 5.39 8.13
CA GLY A 126 2.52 5.09 9.53
C GLY A 126 3.68 4.66 10.43
N ASN A 127 4.88 4.42 9.90
CA ASN A 127 6.04 4.03 10.72
C ASN A 127 6.59 5.19 11.55
N GLY A 128 6.84 4.94 12.83
CA GLY A 128 7.31 5.92 13.81
C GLY A 128 6.20 6.71 14.50
N LEU A 129 4.94 6.52 14.11
CA LEU A 129 3.81 7.23 14.71
C LEU A 129 3.56 6.75 16.15
N GLU A 130 3.44 7.70 17.08
CA GLU A 130 3.13 7.41 18.48
C GLU A 130 1.65 7.07 18.69
N VAL A 131 1.42 5.95 19.37
CA VAL A 131 0.10 5.43 19.73
C VAL A 131 -0.04 5.40 21.25
N ALA A 132 -1.07 6.06 21.78
CA ALA A 132 -1.33 6.18 23.21
C ALA A 132 -2.03 4.92 23.77
N VAL A 133 -1.23 3.88 24.03
CA VAL A 133 -1.73 2.62 24.60
C VAL A 133 -1.87 2.68 26.12
N VAL A 134 -2.80 1.91 26.69
CA VAL A 134 -3.07 1.72 28.13
C VAL A 134 -3.66 2.94 28.85
N ASN A 135 -3.30 4.16 28.46
CA ASN A 135 -3.83 5.39 29.03
C ASN A 135 -4.24 6.35 27.91
N GLU A 136 -5.54 6.55 27.73
CA GLU A 136 -6.09 7.54 26.78
C GLU A 136 -5.60 8.95 27.03
N ALA A 137 -5.31 9.30 28.30
CA ALA A 137 -4.77 10.61 28.65
C ALA A 137 -3.25 10.74 28.37
N GLY A 138 -2.62 9.73 27.77
CA GLY A 138 -1.22 9.72 27.36
C GLY A 138 -0.22 9.28 28.42
N GLY A 139 1.06 9.52 28.14
CA GLY A 139 2.22 9.15 28.96
C GLY A 139 2.71 7.72 28.79
N ARG A 140 2.04 6.88 27.98
CA ARG A 140 2.42 5.50 27.67
C ARG A 140 2.47 5.24 26.16
N GLU A 141 2.86 6.26 25.42
CA GLU A 141 2.93 6.22 23.97
C GLU A 141 4.03 5.28 23.48
N ILE A 142 3.67 4.46 22.51
CA ILE A 142 4.60 3.58 21.80
C ILE A 142 4.62 3.94 20.32
N PRO A 143 5.80 4.12 19.69
CA PRO A 143 5.89 4.31 18.25
C PRO A 143 5.66 2.98 17.52
N ILE A 144 4.67 2.94 16.62
CA ILE A 144 4.39 1.77 15.80
C ILE A 144 5.33 1.71 14.59
N TYR A 145 5.79 0.52 14.22
CA TYR A 145 6.62 0.30 13.04
C TYR A 145 6.49 -1.15 12.56
N ASP A 146 6.92 -1.43 11.32
CA ASP A 146 6.73 -2.71 10.64
C ASP A 146 7.21 -3.94 11.42
N GLN A 147 8.25 -3.79 12.26
CA GLN A 147 8.85 -4.91 13.02
C GLN A 147 8.49 -4.86 14.52
N LEU A 148 7.47 -4.10 14.90
CA LEU A 148 7.05 -3.98 16.30
C LEU A 148 6.63 -5.35 16.86
N SER A 149 7.30 -5.76 17.92
CA SER A 149 6.97 -6.96 18.68
C SER A 149 6.24 -6.61 19.99
N ALA A 150 5.45 -7.56 20.50
CA ALA A 150 4.77 -7.42 21.80
C ALA A 150 5.77 -7.13 22.93
N GLN A 151 6.94 -7.76 22.89
CA GLN A 151 7.99 -7.61 23.89
C GLN A 151 8.58 -6.18 23.85
N THR A 152 8.93 -5.69 22.66
CA THR A 152 9.45 -4.32 22.48
C THR A 152 8.42 -3.29 22.93
N ALA A 153 7.16 -3.44 22.51
CA ALA A 153 6.06 -2.57 22.89
C ALA A 153 5.80 -2.58 24.41
N TYR A 154 5.89 -3.75 25.04
CA TYR A 154 5.71 -3.90 26.49
C TYR A 154 6.81 -3.18 27.28
N VAL A 155 8.06 -3.29 26.84
CA VAL A 155 9.17 -2.52 27.42
C VAL A 155 8.92 -1.02 27.26
N LEU A 156 8.54 -0.57 26.06
CA LEU A 156 8.26 0.84 25.79
C LEU A 156 7.14 1.40 26.69
N ALA A 157 6.03 0.68 26.84
CA ALA A 157 4.86 1.15 27.58
C ALA A 157 5.01 1.06 29.12
N PHE A 158 5.63 -0.01 29.63
CA PHE A 158 5.62 -0.32 31.07
C PHE A 158 6.95 -0.06 31.78
N TYR A 159 8.10 -0.06 31.08
CA TYR A 159 9.44 0.06 31.68
C TYR A 159 10.00 1.49 31.61
N ARG A 160 9.12 2.49 31.71
CA ARG A 160 9.46 3.94 31.66
C ARG A 160 10.47 4.39 32.72
N HIS A 161 10.63 3.63 33.79
CA HIS A 161 11.65 3.85 34.82
C HIS A 161 13.09 3.56 34.33
N ARG A 162 13.27 3.09 33.08
CA ARG A 162 14.57 2.84 32.44
C ARG A 162 14.78 3.78 31.24
N PRO A 163 15.04 5.07 31.47
CA PRO A 163 15.04 6.08 30.41
C PRO A 163 16.02 5.77 29.27
N ALA A 164 17.23 5.30 29.59
CA ALA A 164 18.24 4.96 28.58
C ALA A 164 17.76 3.89 27.58
N VAL A 165 17.13 2.82 28.08
CA VAL A 165 16.62 1.73 27.21
C VAL A 165 15.47 2.24 26.33
N ILE A 166 14.59 3.07 26.89
CA ILE A 166 13.46 3.64 26.15
C ILE A 166 13.96 4.59 25.04
N GLU A 167 14.96 5.40 25.34
CA GLU A 167 15.58 6.31 24.38
C GLU A 167 16.26 5.55 23.23
N ASP A 168 17.04 4.51 23.54
CA ASP A 168 17.70 3.67 22.54
C ASP A 168 16.68 2.95 21.63
N LEU A 169 15.60 2.41 22.20
CA LEU A 169 14.53 1.78 21.42
C LEU A 169 13.80 2.79 20.53
N ARG A 170 13.47 3.98 21.06
CA ARG A 170 12.83 5.05 20.28
C ARG A 170 13.72 5.51 19.13
N LYS A 171 15.03 5.65 19.38
CA LYS A 171 16.00 6.00 18.34
C LYS A 171 16.07 4.94 17.25
N MET A 172 16.16 3.67 17.61
CA MET A 172 16.16 2.56 16.64
C MET A 172 14.91 2.54 15.76
N ILE A 173 13.74 2.83 16.35
CA ILE A 173 12.47 2.92 15.61
C ILE A 173 12.44 4.16 14.71
N ALA A 174 12.95 5.30 15.17
CA ALA A 174 13.06 6.52 14.36
C ALA A 174 14.01 6.35 13.17
N ASP A 175 15.16 5.70 13.39
CA ASP A 175 16.13 5.37 12.33
C ASP A 175 15.48 4.43 11.28
N TYR A 176 14.69 3.44 11.72
CA TYR A 176 13.91 2.60 10.82
C TYR A 176 12.88 3.41 10.03
N ALA A 177 12.08 4.23 10.70
CA ALA A 177 11.06 5.07 10.06
C ALA A 177 11.68 5.96 8.98
N ALA A 178 12.81 6.61 9.27
CA ALA A 178 13.56 7.41 8.30
C ALA A 178 14.07 6.59 7.10
N SER A 179 14.47 5.32 7.31
CA SER A 179 14.94 4.44 6.24
C SER A 179 13.84 4.02 5.25
N VAL A 180 12.58 3.97 5.72
CA VAL A 180 11.41 3.62 4.92
C VAL A 180 10.64 4.84 4.39
N THR A 181 10.97 6.05 4.85
CA THR A 181 10.39 7.29 4.32
C THR A 181 10.68 7.42 2.83
N ARG A 182 9.62 7.60 2.03
CA ARG A 182 9.71 7.79 0.58
C ARG A 182 8.66 8.78 0.11
N SER A 183 8.90 9.37 -1.06
CA SER A 183 7.93 10.17 -1.81
C SER A 183 7.09 9.36 -2.79
N ALA A 184 7.39 8.07 -2.94
CA ALA A 184 6.66 7.14 -3.79
C ALA A 184 6.15 5.95 -2.97
N GLY A 185 4.89 5.60 -3.17
CA GLY A 185 4.26 4.42 -2.58
C GLY A 185 4.61 3.14 -3.33
N LEU A 186 4.23 2.00 -2.75
CA LEU A 186 4.45 0.68 -3.33
C LEU A 186 3.13 -0.07 -3.41
N VAL A 187 2.84 -0.64 -4.58
CA VAL A 187 1.87 -1.74 -4.74
C VAL A 187 2.66 -2.98 -5.10
N GLY A 188 2.80 -3.88 -4.13
CA GLY A 188 3.67 -5.04 -4.22
C GLY A 188 3.19 -6.09 -5.22
N LYS A 189 4.10 -6.99 -5.59
CA LYS A 189 3.87 -8.03 -6.60
C LYS A 189 2.59 -8.83 -6.33
N GLY A 190 1.74 -8.95 -7.36
CA GLY A 190 0.49 -9.71 -7.29
C GLY A 190 -0.57 -9.12 -6.35
N ALA A 191 -0.36 -7.93 -5.79
CA ALA A 191 -1.36 -7.27 -4.96
C ALA A 191 -2.58 -6.87 -5.80
N ARG A 192 -3.76 -6.90 -5.18
CA ARG A 192 -5.03 -6.61 -5.82
C ARG A 192 -5.69 -5.43 -5.11
N VAL A 193 -5.88 -4.33 -5.82
CA VAL A 193 -6.57 -3.12 -5.36
C VAL A 193 -7.79 -2.90 -6.24
N ILE A 194 -8.98 -3.25 -5.74
CA ILE A 194 -10.21 -3.35 -6.55
C ILE A 194 -11.31 -2.44 -5.95
N ASN A 195 -11.83 -1.53 -6.78
CA ASN A 195 -12.86 -0.51 -6.51
C ASN A 195 -12.59 0.39 -5.26
N CYS A 196 -11.62 1.30 -5.28
CA CYS A 196 -11.21 2.10 -4.10
C CYS A 196 -11.45 3.63 -4.24
N ARG A 197 -11.85 4.33 -3.16
CA ARG A 197 -11.92 5.80 -3.00
C ARG A 197 -11.70 6.16 -1.51
N ILE A 198 -10.52 6.28 -0.92
CA ILE A 198 -9.22 6.79 -1.38
C ILE A 198 -8.14 6.10 -0.51
N ILE A 199 -7.06 5.68 -1.12
CA ILE A 199 -5.77 5.41 -0.51
C ILE A 199 -5.00 6.75 -0.53
N LYS A 200 -4.26 7.17 0.49
CA LYS A 200 -3.12 8.12 0.26
C LYS A 200 -2.02 7.88 1.29
N ASN A 201 -0.77 7.95 0.87
CA ASN A 201 0.39 7.62 1.71
C ASN A 201 0.33 6.20 2.31
N VAL A 202 -0.06 5.20 1.50
CA VAL A 202 -0.14 3.80 1.94
C VAL A 202 0.83 2.92 1.15
N LYS A 203 1.51 2.02 1.85
CA LYS A 203 2.32 0.96 1.27
C LYS A 203 1.50 -0.34 1.25
N VAL A 204 1.34 -0.94 0.07
CA VAL A 204 0.63 -2.21 -0.12
C VAL A 204 1.65 -3.31 -0.41
N GLY A 205 1.78 -4.28 0.48
CA GLY A 205 2.72 -5.40 0.34
C GLY A 205 2.30 -6.45 -0.71
N PRO A 206 3.20 -7.38 -1.06
CA PRO A 206 2.93 -8.46 -2.01
C PRO A 206 1.70 -9.30 -1.67
N ALA A 207 0.97 -9.70 -2.71
CA ALA A 207 -0.25 -10.53 -2.63
C ALA A 207 -1.38 -9.98 -1.74
N ALA A 208 -1.27 -8.75 -1.24
CA ALA A 208 -2.33 -8.12 -0.44
C ALA A 208 -3.59 -7.96 -1.29
N VAL A 209 -4.74 -8.10 -0.64
CA VAL A 209 -6.04 -7.91 -1.28
C VAL A 209 -6.76 -6.76 -0.59
N VAL A 210 -6.98 -5.68 -1.33
CA VAL A 210 -7.69 -4.48 -0.90
C VAL A 210 -8.93 -4.33 -1.78
N GLU A 211 -10.11 -4.51 -1.19
CA GLU A 211 -11.38 -4.52 -1.91
C GLU A 211 -12.35 -3.49 -1.31
N ALA A 212 -12.94 -2.64 -2.16
CA ALA A 212 -14.03 -1.73 -1.79
C ALA A 212 -13.72 -0.78 -0.61
N VAL A 213 -12.55 -0.13 -0.63
CA VAL A 213 -12.04 0.77 0.41
C VAL A 213 -12.50 2.23 0.24
N ASN A 214 -12.91 2.89 1.35
CA ASN A 214 -13.15 4.34 1.46
C ASN A 214 -12.85 4.86 2.90
N LYS A 215 -11.64 4.90 3.45
CA LYS A 215 -10.42 5.60 3.04
C LYS A 215 -9.28 5.00 3.89
N LEU A 216 -8.11 4.81 3.29
CA LEU A 216 -6.87 4.42 3.97
C LEU A 216 -5.88 5.58 3.86
N ASP A 217 -5.33 6.04 4.97
CA ASP A 217 -4.39 7.17 5.03
C ASP A 217 -3.20 6.86 5.94
N ASP A 218 -2.00 7.19 5.49
CA ASP A 218 -0.74 7.03 6.22
C ASP A 218 -0.59 5.64 6.90
N GLY A 219 -0.36 4.60 6.10
CA GLY A 219 -0.29 3.24 6.65
C GLY A 219 0.50 2.21 5.86
N SER A 220 0.88 1.13 6.53
CA SER A 220 1.65 0.03 5.97
C SER A 220 0.87 -1.28 6.03
N ILE A 221 0.68 -1.91 4.87
CA ILE A 221 0.08 -3.24 4.73
C ILE A 221 1.21 -4.23 4.44
N ASN A 222 1.78 -4.80 5.50
CA ASN A 222 2.89 -5.74 5.46
C ASN A 222 2.38 -7.16 5.17
N SER A 223 2.12 -7.42 3.89
CA SER A 223 1.60 -8.68 3.36
C SER A 223 2.70 -9.54 2.72
N CYS A 224 2.52 -10.86 2.71
CA CYS A 224 3.35 -11.79 1.94
C CYS A 224 2.48 -12.84 1.22
N PRO A 225 2.97 -13.50 0.16
CA PRO A 225 2.20 -14.50 -0.59
C PRO A 225 1.74 -15.70 0.24
N GLU A 226 2.52 -16.09 1.25
CA GLU A 226 2.22 -17.23 2.11
C GLU A 226 1.08 -16.93 3.09
N ASP A 227 0.93 -15.67 3.51
CA ASP A 227 -0.04 -15.24 4.49
C ASP A 227 -0.53 -13.80 4.16
N PRO A 228 -1.38 -13.66 3.13
CA PRO A 228 -1.75 -12.36 2.59
C PRO A 228 -2.66 -11.58 3.53
N VAL A 229 -2.47 -10.25 3.55
CA VAL A 229 -3.38 -9.34 4.26
C VAL A 229 -4.63 -9.10 3.43
N TYR A 230 -5.78 -9.16 4.10
CA TYR A 230 -7.07 -8.87 3.49
C TYR A 230 -7.67 -7.60 4.12
N ILE A 231 -7.85 -6.57 3.30
CA ILE A 231 -8.66 -5.39 3.61
C ILE A 231 -9.93 -5.44 2.77
N GLY A 232 -11.04 -5.70 3.44
CA GLY A 232 -12.35 -5.86 2.84
C GLY A 232 -13.17 -4.57 2.76
N PRO A 233 -14.46 -4.71 2.41
CA PRO A 233 -15.33 -3.58 2.10
C PRO A 233 -15.59 -2.65 3.29
N GLY A 234 -15.65 -1.36 2.99
CA GLY A 234 -16.11 -0.33 3.93
C GLY A 234 -15.12 0.02 5.04
N VAL A 235 -13.88 -0.46 4.97
CA VAL A 235 -12.85 -0.14 5.96
C VAL A 235 -12.45 1.33 5.88
N PHE A 236 -12.36 1.96 7.05
CA PHE A 236 -11.79 3.28 7.25
C PHE A 236 -10.57 3.15 8.17
N ALA A 237 -9.38 3.49 7.69
CA ALA A 237 -8.17 3.43 8.50
C ALA A 237 -7.28 4.65 8.30
N GLU A 238 -6.81 5.24 9.39
CA GLU A 238 -5.80 6.29 9.37
C GLU A 238 -4.70 5.99 10.38
N HIS A 239 -3.44 6.20 9.98
CA HIS A 239 -2.27 5.97 10.82
C HIS A 239 -2.19 4.53 11.34
N PHE A 240 -1.90 3.57 10.46
CA PHE A 240 -1.98 2.16 10.82
C PHE A 240 -0.86 1.30 10.25
N ILE A 241 -0.60 0.18 10.90
CA ILE A 241 0.25 -0.89 10.37
C ILE A 241 -0.49 -2.20 10.50
N ALA A 242 -0.64 -2.93 9.39
CA ALA A 242 -1.25 -4.25 9.33
C ALA A 242 -0.20 -5.29 8.92
N CYS A 243 -0.07 -6.37 9.69
CA CYS A 243 0.89 -7.45 9.45
C CYS A 243 0.26 -8.66 8.77
N SER A 244 1.10 -9.56 8.27
CA SER A 244 0.72 -10.76 7.51
C SER A 244 -0.41 -11.57 8.16
N GLY A 245 -1.31 -12.08 7.33
CA GLY A 245 -2.47 -12.87 7.76
C GLY A 245 -3.58 -12.10 8.44
N SER A 246 -3.43 -10.79 8.66
CA SER A 246 -4.50 -9.98 9.22
C SER A 246 -5.67 -9.83 8.26
N LYS A 247 -6.88 -9.76 8.82
CA LYS A 247 -8.13 -9.57 8.09
C LYS A 247 -8.91 -8.43 8.70
N ILE A 248 -9.05 -7.35 7.95
CA ILE A 248 -9.73 -6.12 8.36
C ILE A 248 -10.88 -5.91 7.39
N THR A 249 -12.14 -6.03 7.82
CA THR A 249 -13.27 -6.04 6.88
C THR A 249 -14.56 -5.52 7.51
N ASP A 250 -15.64 -5.48 6.73
CA ASP A 250 -17.03 -5.30 7.17
C ASP A 250 -17.25 -3.98 7.93
N GLY A 251 -16.76 -2.87 7.37
CA GLY A 251 -16.97 -1.55 7.96
C GLY A 251 -16.12 -1.23 9.19
N THR A 252 -15.01 -1.94 9.39
CA THR A 252 -14.10 -1.69 10.52
C THR A 252 -13.48 -0.30 10.42
N ILE A 253 -13.40 0.40 11.57
CA ILE A 253 -12.80 1.73 11.72
C ILE A 253 -11.52 1.59 12.53
N ILE A 254 -10.43 2.16 12.02
CA ILE A 254 -9.09 2.09 12.63
C ILE A 254 -8.50 3.49 12.67
N TYR A 255 -8.04 3.90 13.85
CA TYR A 255 -7.31 5.16 14.02
C TYR A 255 -6.10 4.94 14.92
N LYS A 256 -4.88 5.20 14.42
CA LYS A 256 -3.64 5.08 15.20
C LYS A 256 -3.46 3.69 15.82
N CYS A 257 -3.38 2.65 14.99
CA CYS A 257 -3.32 1.27 15.49
C CYS A 257 -2.24 0.40 14.85
N PHE A 258 -1.76 -0.57 15.62
CA PHE A 258 -0.95 -1.69 15.12
C PHE A 258 -1.80 -2.96 15.10
N ILE A 259 -1.94 -3.60 13.95
CA ILE A 259 -2.67 -4.84 13.72
C ILE A 259 -1.65 -5.93 13.37
N GLY A 260 -1.28 -6.72 14.37
CA GLY A 260 -0.29 -7.78 14.26
C GLY A 260 -0.83 -9.03 13.57
N GLN A 261 0.07 -10.02 13.44
CA GLN A 261 -0.14 -11.19 12.59
C GLN A 261 -1.38 -11.99 12.95
N GLY A 262 -2.12 -12.45 11.94
CA GLY A 262 -3.32 -13.27 12.11
C GLY A 262 -4.49 -12.58 12.82
N THR A 263 -4.39 -11.26 13.10
CA THR A 263 -5.46 -10.52 13.77
C THR A 263 -6.65 -10.32 12.85
N VAL A 264 -7.86 -10.53 13.38
CA VAL A 264 -9.11 -10.36 12.63
C VAL A 264 -9.95 -9.26 13.27
N LEU A 265 -10.17 -8.17 12.53
CA LEU A 265 -11.07 -7.07 12.91
C LEU A 265 -12.21 -6.99 11.90
N SER A 266 -13.45 -7.16 12.36
CA SER A 266 -14.61 -7.29 11.48
C SER A 266 -15.91 -6.88 12.20
N ARG A 267 -16.99 -6.78 11.44
CA ARG A 267 -18.36 -6.47 11.91
C ARG A 267 -18.44 -5.11 12.61
N GLN A 268 -18.01 -4.06 11.90
CA GLN A 268 -18.07 -2.66 12.36
C GLN A 268 -17.31 -2.44 13.67
N TYR A 269 -16.23 -3.18 13.89
CA TYR A 269 -15.36 -2.95 15.04
C TYR A 269 -14.65 -1.60 14.89
N SER A 270 -14.57 -0.84 15.98
CA SER A 270 -13.84 0.43 16.03
C SER A 270 -12.62 0.28 16.92
N ALA A 271 -11.44 0.63 16.42
CA ALA A 271 -10.20 0.61 17.17
C ALA A 271 -9.51 1.95 17.09
N GLU A 272 -9.20 2.53 18.25
CA GLU A 272 -8.48 3.79 18.38
C GLU A 272 -7.31 3.65 19.35
N ASN A 273 -6.16 4.23 19.00
CA ASN A 273 -4.96 4.28 19.84
C ASN A 273 -4.55 2.90 20.40
N SER A 274 -4.71 1.83 19.63
CA SER A 274 -4.66 0.46 20.14
C SER A 274 -3.64 -0.40 19.39
N VAL A 275 -3.02 -1.34 20.11
CA VAL A 275 -2.13 -2.34 19.54
C VAL A 275 -2.65 -3.75 19.80
N PHE A 276 -2.79 -4.49 18.71
CA PHE A 276 -3.14 -5.90 18.69
C PHE A 276 -1.92 -6.65 18.15
N PHE A 277 -1.33 -7.57 18.92
CA PHE A 277 -0.20 -8.37 18.46
C PHE A 277 -0.70 -9.61 17.72
N ALA A 278 -0.40 -10.82 18.20
CA ALA A 278 -0.69 -12.02 17.44
C ALA A 278 -2.08 -12.59 17.75
N ASN A 279 -2.80 -13.01 16.70
CA ASN A 279 -4.03 -13.80 16.78
C ASN A 279 -5.16 -13.18 17.61
N CYS A 280 -5.28 -11.84 17.60
CA CYS A 280 -6.38 -11.14 18.24
C CYS A 280 -7.66 -11.22 17.41
N GLY A 281 -8.82 -11.18 18.07
CA GLY A 281 -10.13 -11.13 17.43
C GLY A 281 -10.96 -9.96 17.94
N GLY A 282 -11.27 -9.01 17.07
CA GLY A 282 -12.17 -7.88 17.32
C GLY A 282 -13.44 -8.03 16.48
N PHE A 283 -14.57 -8.30 17.14
CA PHE A 283 -15.86 -8.46 16.49
C PHE A 283 -16.93 -7.69 17.24
N HIS A 284 -17.52 -6.69 16.59
CA HIS A 284 -18.49 -5.77 17.20
C HIS A 284 -17.92 -4.97 18.38
N GLY A 285 -18.27 -3.69 18.47
CA GLY A 285 -17.88 -2.82 19.58
C GLY A 285 -16.63 -2.00 19.31
N GLU A 286 -16.02 -1.51 20.39
CA GLU A 286 -14.97 -0.49 20.36
C GLU A 286 -13.82 -0.86 21.29
N ALA A 287 -12.60 -0.55 20.86
CA ALA A 287 -11.39 -0.55 21.69
C ALA A 287 -10.71 0.81 21.59
N CYS A 288 -10.41 1.41 22.74
CA CYS A 288 -9.56 2.58 22.82
C CYS A 288 -8.41 2.35 23.80
N ALA A 289 -7.19 2.78 23.42
CA ALA A 289 -5.99 2.64 24.23
C ALA A 289 -5.69 1.18 24.67
N VAL A 290 -5.98 0.19 23.83
CA VAL A 290 -5.80 -1.23 24.17
C VAL A 290 -4.38 -1.71 23.86
N PHE A 291 -3.84 -2.54 24.75
CA PHE A 291 -2.64 -3.34 24.52
C PHE A 291 -3.03 -4.81 24.63
N ALA A 292 -3.11 -5.53 23.52
CA ALA A 292 -3.62 -6.90 23.46
C ALA A 292 -2.78 -7.84 22.60
N GLY A 293 -2.75 -9.12 22.97
CA GLY A 293 -1.98 -10.17 22.28
C GLY A 293 -0.61 -10.44 22.89
#